data_AF-A0A6N3JW52-F1
#
_entry.id   AF-A0A6N3JW52-F1
#
_cell.length_a   1.000
_cell.length_b   1.000
_cell.length_c   1.000
_cell.angle_alpha   90.00
_cell.angle_beta   90.00
_cell.angle_gamma   90.00
#
_symmetry.space_group_name_H-M   'P 1'
#
loop_
_entity.id
_entity.type
_entity.pdbx_description
1 polymer ?
#
loop_
_entity_poly.entity_id
_entity_poly.type
_entity_poly.pdbx_seq_one_letter_code
_entity_poly.pdbx_strand_id
1 'polypeptide(L)'
;MDRLRRRTALGLLVGGASAAALGPFDPVLGGRPDDSPTRWPVPPVERENRAAGEPWWPEHGGRAADDRRRQIQGYASTTSVAPGEEIDFHVAVNPGGRFRISVHRLGWYDGAGARTMLTSPELRGVPQPVPVADPDTGVLDCRWPVSWRLSVPHGWTSGLYQAVFTSADGWRACTPFVVRDDRRPAALCVVLPVTTWQAYNQWPRDRRTGKSLYNGYRADGRRDPALRARAVTFDRPYSGAGLPTHFDRDEAAIRWLERNLYDVSYATSFDLHSGRLDPARYRGLVFCGHDEYWSAEMRRATEVGLDGGTSLAFLGANSVYWHARVGAAADGRPERLVECAKTLPDPGAGTGDPTVTWRNLDRPEQALLGVQYNGIVLTPQPLVVRAADNWVWAGTGVADGDRIPGVVAGEADGLHAALPRPAGTTLSSSPYPAQQGGRRLQSSYVHETARGAVVFASGTLGWTLALDRQGHRDPRIERATANVLNRMAGRRPGPVSPES
;
A
#
# COMPACT_ATOMS: atom_id res chain seq x y z
N MET A 1 -53.77 -4.23 -27.60
CA MET A 1 -55.22 -4.41 -27.86
C MET A 1 -55.61 -5.81 -27.37
N ASP A 2 -56.76 -5.91 -26.70
CA ASP A 2 -57.38 -7.08 -26.02
C ASP A 2 -56.77 -7.55 -24.68
N ARG A 3 -57.38 -7.20 -23.53
CA ARG A 3 -58.51 -7.83 -22.75
C ARG A 3 -57.97 -8.96 -21.84
N LEU A 4 -58.09 -8.93 -20.51
CA LEU A 4 -59.27 -9.14 -19.62
C LEU A 4 -58.86 -8.67 -18.18
N ARG A 5 -59.56 -7.80 -17.39
CA ARG A 5 -60.77 -7.95 -16.51
C ARG A 5 -60.80 -9.28 -15.72
N ARG A 6 -61.13 -9.43 -14.42
CA ARG A 6 -61.88 -8.69 -13.36
C ARG A 6 -61.90 -9.62 -12.11
N ARG A 7 -61.76 -9.19 -10.82
CA ARG A 7 -62.80 -9.04 -9.75
C ARG A 7 -62.14 -9.29 -8.36
N THR A 8 -62.15 -8.41 -7.35
CA THR A 8 -63.14 -8.20 -6.23
C THR A 8 -63.68 -9.48 -5.57
N ALA A 9 -63.95 -9.63 -4.26
CA ALA A 9 -63.69 -8.94 -2.99
C ALA A 9 -64.42 -9.72 -1.85
N LEU A 10 -63.96 -9.58 -0.59
CA LEU A 10 -64.67 -9.62 0.71
C LEU A 10 -65.31 -10.90 1.34
N GLY A 11 -65.09 -11.01 2.67
CA GLY A 11 -66.05 -11.47 3.72
C GLY A 11 -65.59 -12.70 4.51
N LEU A 12 -65.08 -12.66 5.76
CA LEU A 12 -65.58 -12.23 7.10
C LEU A 12 -66.05 -13.39 8.02
N LEU A 13 -65.33 -13.50 9.15
CA LEU A 13 -65.71 -13.77 10.57
C LEU A 13 -66.38 -15.07 11.03
N VAL A 14 -65.88 -15.59 12.17
CA VAL A 14 -66.44 -15.66 13.55
C VAL A 14 -65.37 -16.42 14.39
N GLY A 15 -64.99 -16.15 15.64
CA GLY A 15 -65.46 -15.32 16.74
C GLY A 15 -65.19 -16.09 18.05
N GLY A 16 -64.68 -15.42 19.09
CA GLY A 16 -64.49 -16.01 20.43
C GLY A 16 -63.78 -15.06 21.39
N ALA A 17 -64.54 -14.44 22.30
CA ALA A 17 -64.11 -13.40 23.24
C ALA A 17 -63.97 -13.93 24.67
N SER A 18 -63.15 -13.28 25.50
CA SER A 18 -63.48 -12.97 26.91
C SER A 18 -62.61 -11.85 27.50
N ALA A 19 -63.30 -10.99 28.26
CA ALA A 19 -62.96 -9.81 29.07
C ALA A 19 -61.81 -10.00 30.09
N ALA A 20 -61.24 -9.03 30.82
CA ALA A 20 -61.09 -7.56 30.82
C ALA A 20 -60.34 -7.25 32.15
N ALA A 21 -59.35 -6.35 32.16
CA ALA A 21 -58.96 -5.58 33.34
C ALA A 21 -58.03 -4.43 32.91
N LEU A 22 -58.48 -3.20 33.12
CA LEU A 22 -57.70 -1.97 32.97
C LEU A 22 -56.89 -1.74 34.25
N GLY A 23 -55.56 -1.71 34.13
CA GLY A 23 -54.63 -1.20 35.14
C GLY A 23 -53.97 0.11 34.67
N PRO A 24 -53.53 0.99 35.59
CA PRO A 24 -53.05 2.33 35.25
C PRO A 24 -51.72 2.30 34.48
N PHE A 25 -51.56 3.27 33.58
CA PHE A 25 -50.33 3.52 32.84
C PHE A 25 -49.21 4.00 33.78
N ASP A 26 -48.14 3.22 33.88
CA ASP A 26 -46.82 3.72 34.27
C ASP A 26 -46.02 4.00 33.00
N PRO A 27 -45.54 5.24 32.76
CA PRO A 27 -44.61 5.49 31.67
C PRO A 27 -43.26 4.87 32.06
N VAL A 28 -42.91 3.76 31.41
CA VAL A 28 -41.54 3.26 31.42
C VAL A 28 -40.66 4.32 30.75
N LEU A 29 -40.00 5.14 31.59
CA LEU A 29 -38.90 5.99 31.18
C LEU A 29 -37.88 5.11 30.46
N GLY A 30 -37.68 5.39 29.17
CA GLY A 30 -36.70 4.72 28.34
C GLY A 30 -35.34 4.74 29.03
N GLY A 31 -34.83 3.54 29.32
CA GLY A 31 -33.44 3.37 29.75
C GLY A 31 -32.53 4.00 28.72
N ARG A 32 -31.65 4.90 29.17
CA ARG A 32 -30.51 5.37 28.38
C ARG A 32 -29.75 4.14 27.85
N PRO A 33 -29.31 4.14 26.58
CA PRO A 33 -28.37 3.12 26.14
C PRO A 33 -27.16 3.18 27.06
N ASP A 34 -26.86 2.04 27.67
CA ASP A 34 -25.68 1.85 28.50
C ASP A 34 -24.44 2.18 27.68
N ASP A 35 -23.76 3.26 28.06
CA ASP A 35 -22.56 3.79 27.40
C ASP A 35 -21.32 3.03 27.92
N SER A 36 -21.47 1.72 28.09
CA SER A 36 -20.37 0.84 28.46
C SER A 36 -19.48 0.67 27.22
N PRO A 37 -18.17 1.00 27.30
CA PRO A 37 -17.29 0.86 26.15
C PRO A 37 -17.23 -0.62 25.80
N THR A 38 -17.85 -0.98 24.68
CA THR A 38 -17.62 -2.26 24.03
C THR A 38 -16.11 -2.40 23.89
N ARG A 39 -15.51 -3.27 24.72
CA ARG A 39 -14.11 -3.64 24.57
C ARG A 39 -13.99 -4.21 23.16
N TRP A 40 -13.43 -3.43 22.25
CA TRP A 40 -13.02 -3.91 20.94
C TRP A 40 -12.16 -5.17 21.17
N PRO A 41 -12.43 -6.28 20.47
CA PRO A 41 -11.55 -7.45 20.57
C PRO A 41 -10.12 -6.99 20.34
N VAL A 42 -9.21 -7.45 21.20
CA VAL A 42 -7.77 -7.14 21.11
C VAL A 42 -7.34 -7.31 19.64
N PRO A 43 -6.83 -6.25 18.98
CA PRO A 43 -6.43 -6.33 17.57
C PRO A 43 -5.47 -7.52 17.36
N PRO A 44 -5.59 -8.31 16.28
CA PRO A 44 -4.67 -9.42 16.03
C PRO A 44 -3.19 -9.00 16.06
N VAL A 45 -2.88 -7.80 15.57
CA VAL A 45 -1.54 -7.19 15.63
C VAL A 45 -1.03 -7.06 17.07
N GLU A 46 -1.88 -6.73 18.05
CA GLU A 46 -1.44 -6.64 19.43
C GLU A 46 -1.01 -8.01 19.98
N ARG A 47 -1.73 -9.09 19.62
CA ARG A 47 -1.32 -10.46 19.98
C ARG A 47 -0.05 -10.86 19.25
N GLU A 48 0.03 -10.55 17.96
CA GLU A 48 1.21 -10.84 17.13
C GLU A 48 2.47 -10.16 17.69
N ASN A 49 2.37 -8.90 18.11
CA ASN A 49 3.49 -8.14 18.65
C ASN A 49 4.03 -8.65 19.99
N ARG A 50 3.31 -9.55 20.69
CA ARG A 50 3.81 -10.18 21.92
C ARG A 50 4.74 -11.36 21.64
N ALA A 51 4.78 -11.85 20.41
CA ALA A 51 5.73 -12.88 20.03
C ALA A 51 7.15 -12.31 19.92
N ALA A 52 8.15 -13.14 20.23
CA ALA A 52 9.54 -12.82 19.98
C ALA A 52 9.75 -12.57 18.48
N GLY A 53 10.40 -11.44 18.18
CA GLY A 53 10.88 -11.11 16.84
C GLY A 53 12.39 -11.23 16.71
N GLU A 54 12.86 -11.08 15.49
CA GLU A 54 14.26 -11.11 15.13
C GLU A 54 14.53 -10.24 13.88
N PRO A 55 15.72 -9.67 13.74
CA PRO A 55 16.12 -9.02 12.50
C PRO A 55 16.15 -10.03 11.34
N TRP A 56 15.67 -9.62 10.17
CA TRP A 56 15.48 -10.53 9.03
C TRP A 56 16.41 -10.27 7.83
N TRP A 57 16.93 -9.05 7.65
CA TRP A 57 17.58 -8.60 6.41
C TRP A 57 18.94 -7.92 6.61
N PRO A 58 19.87 -8.09 5.64
CA PRO A 58 21.03 -8.98 5.67
C PRO A 58 22.10 -8.64 6.71
N GLU A 59 21.97 -7.53 7.45
CA GLU A 59 22.94 -7.09 8.46
C GLU A 59 23.18 -8.16 9.55
N HIS A 60 22.29 -9.15 9.67
CA HIS A 60 22.32 -10.20 10.68
C HIS A 60 22.44 -11.65 10.14
N GLY A 61 23.32 -11.88 9.15
CA GLY A 61 23.87 -13.24 8.93
C GLY A 61 23.75 -13.83 7.53
N GLY A 62 23.82 -13.02 6.47
CA GLY A 62 23.94 -13.53 5.10
C GLY A 62 24.51 -12.51 4.12
N ARG A 63 24.91 -12.97 2.93
CA ARG A 63 25.45 -12.11 1.87
C ARG A 63 24.34 -11.76 0.89
N ALA A 64 24.06 -10.48 0.69
CA ALA A 64 23.07 -10.04 -0.31
C ALA A 64 23.48 -10.50 -1.72
N ALA A 65 22.60 -11.21 -2.43
CA ALA A 65 22.82 -11.61 -3.81
C ALA A 65 22.78 -10.40 -4.77
N ASP A 66 23.33 -10.57 -5.96
CA ASP A 66 23.34 -9.54 -7.00
C ASP A 66 22.89 -10.08 -8.36
N ASP A 67 22.44 -9.18 -9.23
CA ASP A 67 21.87 -9.54 -10.54
C ASP A 67 22.91 -9.96 -11.58
N ARG A 68 24.22 -9.75 -11.32
CA ARG A 68 25.29 -10.11 -12.25
C ARG A 68 25.73 -11.55 -12.05
N ARG A 69 25.98 -11.92 -10.80
CA ARG A 69 26.40 -13.26 -10.38
C ARG A 69 25.21 -14.19 -10.16
N ARG A 70 24.04 -13.64 -9.83
CA ARG A 70 22.76 -14.36 -9.67
C ARG A 70 22.83 -15.54 -8.71
N GLN A 71 23.54 -15.36 -7.60
CA GLN A 71 23.87 -16.41 -6.65
C GLN A 71 22.62 -17.13 -6.13
N ILE A 72 21.60 -16.35 -5.79
CA ILE A 72 20.24 -16.83 -5.56
C ILE A 72 19.27 -15.69 -5.87
N GLN A 73 18.16 -15.98 -6.54
CA GLN A 73 17.10 -15.03 -6.88
C GLN A 73 15.76 -15.76 -6.89
N GLY A 74 14.66 -15.06 -6.66
CA GLY A 74 13.34 -15.66 -6.78
C GLY A 74 12.19 -14.67 -6.79
N TYR A 75 11.01 -15.18 -7.10
CA TYR A 75 9.75 -14.44 -7.13
C TYR A 75 8.59 -15.35 -6.73
N ALA A 76 7.46 -14.73 -6.40
CA ALA A 76 6.23 -15.41 -6.02
C ALA A 76 5.18 -15.41 -7.14
N SER A 77 4.29 -16.41 -7.12
CA SER A 77 3.22 -16.58 -8.12
C SER A 77 2.06 -15.59 -7.99
N THR A 78 1.93 -14.94 -6.84
CA THR A 78 0.95 -13.88 -6.55
C THR A 78 1.56 -12.84 -5.60
N THR A 79 0.96 -11.65 -5.53
CA THR A 79 1.38 -10.58 -4.61
C THR A 79 0.68 -10.67 -3.26
N SER A 80 -0.44 -11.38 -3.18
CA SER A 80 -1.20 -11.56 -1.94
C SER A 80 -2.01 -12.85 -1.93
N VAL A 81 -2.25 -13.33 -0.72
CA VAL A 81 -2.99 -14.57 -0.39
C VAL A 81 -3.77 -14.40 0.90
N ALA A 82 -4.91 -15.07 1.02
CA ALA A 82 -5.66 -15.23 2.25
C ALA A 82 -5.18 -16.46 3.04
N PRO A 83 -5.40 -16.53 4.37
CA PRO A 83 -5.12 -17.72 5.14
C PRO A 83 -5.90 -18.93 4.61
N GLY A 84 -5.20 -20.02 4.29
CA GLY A 84 -5.72 -21.21 3.63
C GLY A 84 -5.46 -21.27 2.12
N GLU A 85 -5.08 -20.16 1.49
CA GLU A 85 -4.66 -20.15 0.09
C GLU A 85 -3.20 -20.60 -0.08
N GLU A 86 -2.80 -20.84 -1.32
CA GLU A 86 -1.45 -21.29 -1.66
C GLU A 86 -0.67 -20.22 -2.42
N ILE A 87 0.63 -20.15 -2.16
CA ILE A 87 1.59 -19.32 -2.91
C ILE A 87 2.78 -20.16 -3.35
N ASP A 88 3.15 -20.02 -4.61
CA ASP A 88 4.29 -20.71 -5.21
C ASP A 88 5.50 -19.78 -5.27
N PHE A 89 6.67 -20.32 -4.95
CA PHE A 89 7.95 -19.64 -5.04
C PHE A 89 8.81 -20.28 -6.13
N HIS A 90 9.36 -19.42 -6.98
CA HIS A 90 10.21 -19.78 -8.11
C HIS A 90 11.62 -19.28 -7.83
N VAL A 91 12.61 -20.18 -7.76
CA VAL A 91 13.96 -19.85 -7.30
C VAL A 91 15.02 -20.32 -8.30
N ALA A 92 15.96 -19.43 -8.62
CA ALA A 92 17.17 -19.73 -9.37
C ALA A 92 18.38 -19.67 -8.41
N VAL A 93 19.29 -20.63 -8.54
CA VAL A 93 20.52 -20.71 -7.72
C VAL A 93 21.72 -20.93 -8.62
N ASN A 94 22.76 -20.09 -8.49
CA ASN A 94 23.95 -20.15 -9.34
C ASN A 94 25.27 -20.09 -8.53
N PRO A 95 26.15 -21.10 -8.61
CA PRO A 95 25.93 -22.40 -9.25
C PRO A 95 24.80 -23.18 -8.57
N GLY A 96 24.27 -24.21 -9.24
CA GLY A 96 23.21 -25.04 -8.67
C GLY A 96 23.61 -25.65 -7.33
N GLY A 97 22.67 -25.76 -6.40
CA GLY A 97 22.98 -26.11 -5.02
C GLY A 97 21.75 -26.17 -4.13
N ARG A 98 22.00 -26.37 -2.83
CA ARG A 98 20.93 -26.43 -1.83
C ARG A 98 20.54 -25.04 -1.36
N PHE A 99 19.29 -24.87 -0.95
CA PHE A 99 18.81 -23.63 -0.37
C PHE A 99 17.61 -23.88 0.56
N ARG A 100 17.23 -22.87 1.35
CA ARG A 100 15.98 -22.83 2.12
C ARG A 100 15.23 -21.53 1.85
N ILE A 101 13.93 -21.55 2.11
CA ILE A 101 13.05 -20.38 2.11
C ILE A 101 12.58 -20.15 3.53
N SER A 102 12.94 -19.02 4.14
CA SER A 102 12.37 -18.58 5.41
C SER A 102 11.35 -17.49 5.15
N VAL A 103 10.16 -17.65 5.71
CA VAL A 103 9.06 -16.70 5.56
C VAL A 103 8.97 -15.88 6.83
N HIS A 104 9.16 -14.56 6.70
CA HIS A 104 9.15 -13.61 7.80
C HIS A 104 7.93 -12.71 7.69
N ARG A 105 7.15 -12.55 8.76
CA ARG A 105 6.14 -11.49 8.86
C ARG A 105 6.82 -10.23 9.38
N LEU A 106 6.77 -9.13 8.63
CA LEU A 106 7.31 -7.85 9.05
C LEU A 106 6.33 -7.13 9.99
N GLY A 107 6.86 -6.39 10.96
CA GLY A 107 6.06 -5.79 12.03
C GLY A 107 6.90 -5.15 13.13
N TRP A 108 6.29 -4.78 14.25
CA TRP A 108 7.00 -4.12 15.35
C TRP A 108 7.91 -5.07 16.14
N TYR A 109 7.33 -6.09 16.76
CA TYR A 109 8.01 -7.10 17.60
C TYR A 109 9.07 -6.52 18.55
N ASP A 110 8.68 -5.54 19.37
CA ASP A 110 9.58 -4.84 20.31
C ASP A 110 10.82 -4.22 19.64
N GLY A 111 10.64 -3.75 18.41
CA GLY A 111 11.69 -3.13 17.61
C GLY A 111 12.46 -4.10 16.71
N ALA A 112 12.31 -5.43 16.88
CA ALA A 112 13.07 -6.43 16.11
C ALA A 112 12.72 -6.46 14.61
N GLY A 113 11.52 -6.03 14.23
CA GLY A 113 11.15 -5.78 12.82
C GLY A 113 10.52 -6.93 12.06
N ALA A 114 10.72 -8.16 12.51
CA ALA A 114 10.09 -9.31 11.90
C ALA A 114 9.99 -10.48 12.87
N ARG A 115 9.23 -11.50 12.47
CA ARG A 115 9.19 -12.82 13.08
C ARG A 115 9.26 -13.88 11.99
N THR A 116 10.13 -14.88 12.12
CA THR A 116 10.07 -16.06 11.24
C THR A 116 8.82 -16.86 11.55
N MET A 117 7.98 -17.03 10.53
CA MET A 117 6.71 -17.75 10.61
C MET A 117 6.88 -19.22 10.25
N LEU A 118 7.76 -19.49 9.29
CA LEU A 118 8.04 -20.83 8.77
C LEU A 118 9.36 -20.84 8.01
N THR A 119 10.07 -21.97 8.05
CA THR A 119 11.18 -22.25 7.15
C THR A 119 10.89 -23.54 6.40
N SER A 120 11.12 -23.53 5.08
CA SER A 120 10.95 -24.71 4.23
C SER A 120 11.93 -25.84 4.63
N PRO A 121 11.68 -27.08 4.19
CA PRO A 121 12.72 -28.08 4.08
C PRO A 121 13.90 -27.59 3.24
N GLU A 122 15.00 -28.33 3.25
CA GLU A 122 16.10 -28.08 2.32
C GLU A 122 15.69 -28.44 0.89
N LEU A 123 15.83 -27.48 -0.02
CA LEU A 123 15.44 -27.57 -1.42
C LEU A 123 16.68 -27.63 -2.32
N ARG A 124 16.50 -28.09 -3.56
CA ARG A 124 17.55 -28.08 -4.59
C ARG A 124 17.19 -27.07 -5.66
N GLY A 125 18.09 -26.11 -5.89
CA GLY A 125 17.96 -25.09 -6.91
C GLY A 125 18.98 -25.32 -8.03
N VAL A 126 18.61 -24.88 -9.23
CA VAL A 126 19.47 -24.91 -10.42
C VAL A 126 19.57 -23.51 -11.01
N PRO A 127 20.59 -23.24 -11.84
CA PRO A 127 20.63 -21.99 -12.60
C PRO A 127 19.42 -21.91 -13.52
N GLN A 128 18.79 -20.73 -13.58
CA GLN A 128 17.70 -20.44 -14.51
C GLN A 128 18.10 -19.31 -15.46
N PRO A 129 17.61 -19.31 -16.71
CA PRO A 129 17.94 -18.26 -17.66
C PRO A 129 17.28 -16.93 -17.30
N VAL A 130 17.94 -15.84 -17.66
CA VAL A 130 17.26 -14.54 -17.84
C VAL A 130 16.62 -14.57 -19.22
N PRO A 131 15.30 -14.37 -19.35
CA PRO A 131 14.61 -14.42 -20.63
C PRO A 131 15.07 -13.28 -21.54
N VAL A 132 14.89 -13.46 -22.85
CA VAL A 132 15.00 -12.35 -23.80
C VAL A 132 13.80 -11.43 -23.61
N ALA A 133 14.02 -10.12 -23.63
CA ALA A 133 12.92 -9.17 -23.53
C ALA A 133 12.02 -9.26 -24.76
N ASP A 134 10.71 -9.25 -24.54
CA ASP A 134 9.74 -9.12 -25.62
C ASP A 134 10.02 -7.84 -26.43
N PRO A 135 10.11 -7.91 -27.77
CA PRO A 135 10.57 -6.80 -28.60
C PRO A 135 9.59 -5.61 -28.61
N ASP A 136 8.30 -5.85 -28.41
CA ASP A 136 7.25 -4.83 -28.50
C ASP A 136 6.99 -4.14 -27.15
N THR A 137 6.99 -4.94 -26.08
CA THR A 137 6.61 -4.51 -24.73
C THR A 137 7.81 -4.35 -23.80
N GLY A 138 8.91 -5.04 -24.06
CA GLY A 138 10.08 -5.09 -23.18
C GLY A 138 9.93 -6.02 -21.96
N VAL A 139 8.87 -6.83 -21.90
CA VAL A 139 8.62 -7.77 -20.80
C VAL A 139 9.70 -8.83 -20.71
N LEU A 140 10.16 -9.12 -19.49
CA LEU A 140 11.09 -10.20 -19.15
C LEU A 140 10.34 -11.24 -18.31
N ASP A 141 9.78 -12.26 -18.95
CA ASP A 141 8.97 -13.32 -18.34
C ASP A 141 9.80 -14.59 -18.08
N CYS A 142 10.10 -14.88 -16.81
CA CYS A 142 11.06 -15.93 -16.44
C CYS A 142 10.51 -17.34 -16.63
N ARG A 143 9.24 -17.57 -16.30
CA ARG A 143 8.57 -18.89 -16.29
C ARG A 143 9.40 -20.01 -15.64
N TRP A 144 10.13 -19.70 -14.57
CA TRP A 144 10.90 -20.71 -13.85
C TRP A 144 9.95 -21.74 -13.22
N PRO A 145 10.33 -23.02 -13.11
CA PRO A 145 9.53 -24.02 -12.41
C PRO A 145 9.27 -23.65 -10.95
N VAL A 146 8.14 -24.10 -10.41
CA VAL A 146 7.84 -23.98 -8.97
C VAL A 146 8.91 -24.75 -8.19
N SER A 147 9.56 -24.07 -7.26
CA SER A 147 10.58 -24.67 -6.39
C SER A 147 10.00 -25.09 -5.05
N TRP A 148 9.03 -24.34 -4.53
CA TRP A 148 8.32 -24.65 -3.30
C TRP A 148 6.94 -24.02 -3.30
N ARG A 149 5.97 -24.74 -2.75
CA ARG A 149 4.62 -24.27 -2.51
C ARG A 149 4.39 -24.12 -1.02
N LEU A 150 3.85 -22.98 -0.62
CA LEU A 150 3.40 -22.72 0.73
C LEU A 150 1.87 -22.70 0.76
N SER A 151 1.27 -23.64 1.49
CA SER A 151 -0.12 -23.54 1.93
C SER A 151 -0.16 -22.65 3.18
N VAL A 152 -0.76 -21.46 3.08
CA VAL A 152 -0.74 -20.44 4.14
C VAL A 152 -1.56 -20.94 5.34
N PRO A 153 -0.97 -21.13 6.52
CA PRO A 153 -1.72 -21.57 7.70
C PRO A 153 -2.84 -20.59 8.08
N HIS A 154 -4.02 -21.12 8.44
CA HIS A 154 -5.20 -20.32 8.83
C HIS A 154 -4.99 -19.36 10.01
N GLY A 155 -3.97 -19.62 10.84
CA GLY A 155 -3.62 -18.81 12.00
C GLY A 155 -2.70 -17.62 11.71
N TRP A 156 -2.22 -17.45 10.47
CA TRP A 156 -1.33 -16.34 10.14
C TRP A 156 -2.05 -14.99 10.20
N THR A 157 -1.43 -14.05 10.93
CA THR A 157 -1.91 -12.68 11.07
C THR A 157 -1.67 -11.91 9.77
N SER A 158 -2.65 -11.12 9.30
CA SER A 158 -2.44 -10.28 8.12
C SER A 158 -1.24 -9.36 8.28
N GLY A 159 -0.48 -9.15 7.21
CA GLY A 159 0.81 -8.46 7.26
C GLY A 159 1.49 -8.40 5.91
N LEU A 160 2.56 -7.61 5.86
CA LEU A 160 3.58 -7.73 4.83
C LEU A 160 4.55 -8.84 5.23
N TYR A 161 4.78 -9.78 4.31
CA TYR A 161 5.67 -10.91 4.50
C TYR A 161 6.82 -10.86 3.51
N GLN A 162 7.96 -11.43 3.89
CA GLN A 162 9.13 -11.60 3.05
C GLN A 162 9.52 -13.07 3.03
N ALA A 163 9.56 -13.66 1.84
CA ALA A 163 10.18 -14.96 1.62
C ALA A 163 11.66 -14.75 1.31
N VAL A 164 12.55 -15.12 2.24
CA VAL A 164 14.00 -15.01 2.13
C VAL A 164 14.57 -16.34 1.66
N PHE A 165 15.13 -16.35 0.45
CA PHE A 165 15.84 -17.46 -0.15
C PHE A 165 17.30 -17.43 0.33
N THR A 166 17.77 -18.49 0.99
CA THR A 166 19.17 -18.59 1.46
C THR A 166 19.85 -19.80 0.85
N SER A 167 20.90 -19.58 0.04
CA SER A 167 21.70 -20.68 -0.53
C SER A 167 22.59 -21.33 0.53
N ALA A 168 23.10 -22.53 0.24
CA ALA A 168 24.05 -23.25 1.10
C ALA A 168 25.32 -22.41 1.41
N ASP A 169 25.73 -21.58 0.47
CA ASP A 169 26.86 -20.65 0.65
C ASP A 169 26.47 -19.37 1.39
N GLY A 170 25.25 -19.26 1.92
CA GLY A 170 24.78 -18.11 2.69
C GLY A 170 24.46 -16.86 1.86
N TRP A 171 24.32 -16.97 0.53
CA TRP A 171 23.77 -15.87 -0.27
C TRP A 171 22.26 -15.76 -0.05
N ARG A 172 21.75 -14.54 0.01
CA ARG A 172 20.36 -14.23 0.29
C ARG A 172 19.73 -13.33 -0.76
N ALA A 173 18.51 -13.68 -1.16
CA ALA A 173 17.59 -12.81 -1.88
C ALA A 173 16.19 -12.94 -1.26
N CYS A 174 15.26 -12.03 -1.55
CA CYS A 174 13.90 -12.10 -1.05
C CYS A 174 12.84 -11.75 -2.08
N THR A 175 11.59 -12.02 -1.76
CA THR A 175 10.43 -11.47 -2.47
C THR A 175 9.30 -11.17 -1.48
N PRO A 176 8.67 -9.99 -1.56
CA PRO A 176 7.56 -9.65 -0.68
C PRO A 176 6.25 -10.26 -1.18
N PHE A 177 5.35 -10.55 -0.23
CA PHE A 177 3.94 -10.82 -0.50
C PHE A 177 3.10 -10.41 0.71
N VAL A 178 1.80 -10.24 0.53
CA VAL A 178 0.87 -9.88 1.61
C VAL A 178 0.02 -11.09 1.99
N VAL A 179 -0.14 -11.31 3.30
CA VAL A 179 -1.20 -12.18 3.81
C VAL A 179 -2.37 -11.27 4.19
N ARG A 180 -3.52 -11.47 3.55
CA ARG A 180 -4.74 -10.68 3.77
C ARG A 180 -5.49 -11.16 5.01
N ASP A 181 -6.52 -10.42 5.42
CA ASP A 181 -7.52 -10.90 6.37
C ASP A 181 -8.93 -10.63 5.85
N ASP A 182 -9.41 -11.52 4.98
CA ASP A 182 -10.70 -11.33 4.32
C ASP A 182 -11.89 -11.60 5.28
N ARG A 183 -11.61 -12.20 6.44
CA ARG A 183 -12.61 -12.66 7.42
C ARG A 183 -13.12 -11.55 8.32
N ARG A 184 -12.32 -10.50 8.58
CA ARG A 184 -12.71 -9.42 9.49
C ARG A 184 -12.47 -8.05 8.84
N PRO A 185 -13.37 -7.07 9.05
CA PRO A 185 -13.06 -5.68 8.76
C PRO A 185 -12.19 -5.11 9.89
N ALA A 186 -10.89 -4.91 9.65
CA ALA A 186 -10.07 -4.11 10.56
C ALA A 186 -10.52 -2.64 10.52
N ALA A 187 -10.18 -1.83 11.52
CA ALA A 187 -10.49 -0.40 11.47
C ALA A 187 -9.83 0.29 10.27
N LEU A 188 -8.57 -0.05 9.98
CA LEU A 188 -7.78 0.50 8.88
C LEU A 188 -7.23 -0.62 7.99
N CYS A 189 -7.15 -0.39 6.67
CA CYS A 189 -6.42 -1.27 5.76
C CYS A 189 -5.21 -0.54 5.17
N VAL A 190 -4.03 -1.13 5.27
CA VAL A 190 -2.83 -0.64 4.58
C VAL A 190 -2.79 -1.27 3.19
N VAL A 191 -2.69 -0.45 2.15
CA VAL A 191 -2.61 -0.90 0.76
C VAL A 191 -1.18 -0.74 0.27
N LEU A 192 -0.51 -1.87 -0.01
CA LEU A 192 0.89 -1.88 -0.44
C LEU A 192 1.01 -1.66 -1.95
N PRO A 193 1.92 -0.79 -2.41
CA PRO A 193 1.95 -0.29 -3.79
C PRO A 193 2.72 -1.23 -4.73
N VAL A 194 2.30 -2.51 -4.83
CA VAL A 194 3.02 -3.54 -5.59
C VAL A 194 3.15 -3.20 -7.08
N THR A 195 2.14 -2.52 -7.65
CA THR A 195 2.17 -1.97 -9.02
C THR A 195 3.32 -0.98 -9.20
N THR A 196 3.53 -0.09 -8.23
CA THR A 196 4.64 0.87 -8.22
C THR A 196 5.97 0.17 -8.00
N TRP A 197 6.07 -0.73 -7.02
CA TRP A 197 7.27 -1.53 -6.81
C TRP A 197 7.74 -2.21 -8.11
N GLN A 198 6.80 -2.76 -8.88
CA GLN A 198 7.13 -3.45 -10.13
C GLN A 198 7.43 -2.50 -11.29
N ALA A 199 6.78 -1.34 -11.35
CA ALA A 199 7.09 -0.29 -12.32
C ALA A 199 8.55 0.18 -12.24
N TYR A 200 9.10 0.26 -11.01
CA TYR A 200 10.49 0.64 -10.75
C TYR A 200 11.50 -0.52 -10.85
N ASN A 201 11.03 -1.75 -10.97
CA ASN A 201 11.89 -2.93 -10.92
C ASN A 201 12.78 -3.02 -12.18
N GLN A 202 14.08 -2.73 -12.02
CA GLN A 202 15.11 -2.75 -13.07
C GLN A 202 15.72 -4.16 -13.27
N TRP A 203 15.05 -5.23 -12.85
CA TRP A 203 15.64 -6.56 -12.92
C TRP A 203 15.89 -7.04 -14.37
N PRO A 204 17.04 -7.69 -14.65
CA PRO A 204 18.24 -7.70 -13.81
C PRO A 204 19.02 -6.38 -13.94
N ARG A 205 19.55 -5.86 -12.83
CA ARG A 205 20.47 -4.71 -12.78
C ARG A 205 21.89 -5.10 -13.20
N ASP A 206 21.99 -5.77 -14.35
CA ASP A 206 23.23 -6.30 -14.93
C ASP A 206 23.96 -5.30 -15.83
N ARG A 207 23.36 -4.12 -16.08
CA ARG A 207 23.82 -3.10 -17.05
C ARG A 207 23.75 -3.56 -18.51
N ARG A 208 22.87 -4.49 -18.85
CA ARG A 208 22.77 -5.03 -20.21
C ARG A 208 21.34 -5.35 -20.62
N THR A 209 20.61 -6.12 -19.80
CA THR A 209 19.32 -6.71 -20.21
C THR A 209 18.12 -6.17 -19.45
N GLY A 210 18.31 -5.73 -18.19
CA GLY A 210 17.20 -5.31 -17.35
C GLY A 210 16.42 -4.11 -17.86
N LYS A 211 15.11 -4.15 -17.64
CA LYS A 211 14.16 -3.11 -18.03
C LYS A 211 13.11 -2.87 -16.94
N SER A 212 12.82 -1.59 -16.69
CA SER A 212 11.72 -1.10 -15.87
C SER A 212 10.78 -0.24 -16.74
N LEU A 213 9.69 0.28 -16.17
CA LEU A 213 8.86 1.29 -16.85
C LEU A 213 9.55 2.66 -16.95
N TYR A 214 10.79 2.79 -16.45
CA TYR A 214 11.57 4.03 -16.54
C TYR A 214 12.79 3.92 -17.41
N ASN A 215 13.49 2.78 -17.44
CA ASN A 215 14.76 2.67 -18.14
C ASN A 215 15.02 1.27 -18.69
N GLY A 216 15.71 1.20 -19.82
CA GLY A 216 16.52 0.04 -20.23
C GLY A 216 18.01 0.35 -20.13
N TYR A 217 18.84 -0.51 -20.72
CA TYR A 217 20.29 -0.30 -20.82
C TYR A 217 20.73 -0.12 -22.27
N ARG A 218 21.61 0.85 -22.49
CA ARG A 218 22.36 0.99 -23.75
C ARG A 218 23.51 -0.02 -23.79
N ALA A 219 24.14 -0.15 -24.95
CA ALA A 219 25.31 -1.01 -25.14
C ALA A 219 26.49 -0.66 -24.23
N ASP A 220 26.63 0.60 -23.81
CA ASP A 220 27.66 1.07 -22.86
C ASP A 220 27.30 0.82 -21.37
N GLY A 221 26.13 0.22 -21.12
CA GLY A 221 25.62 -0.11 -19.80
C GLY A 221 25.02 1.07 -19.02
N ARG A 222 24.87 2.24 -19.64
CA ARG A 222 24.13 3.37 -19.04
C ARG A 222 22.63 3.14 -19.18
N ARG A 223 21.87 3.62 -18.18
CA ARG A 223 20.41 3.62 -18.23
C ARG A 223 19.91 4.63 -19.24
N ASP A 224 18.87 4.25 -19.98
CA ASP A 224 18.25 5.11 -21.00
C ASP A 224 16.72 4.95 -20.97
N PRO A 225 15.98 6.04 -20.72
CA PRO A 225 14.53 6.05 -20.77
C PRO A 225 13.93 5.68 -22.13
N ALA A 226 14.65 5.91 -23.23
CA ALA A 226 14.20 5.52 -24.57
C ALA A 226 14.14 3.99 -24.75
N LEU A 227 14.86 3.24 -23.91
CA LEU A 227 14.95 1.77 -23.96
C LEU A 227 14.12 1.07 -22.89
N ARG A 228 13.27 1.81 -22.16
CA ARG A 228 12.39 1.26 -21.11
C ARG A 228 11.44 0.19 -21.64
N ALA A 229 10.88 -0.60 -20.71
CA ALA A 229 9.72 -1.42 -21.02
C ALA A 229 8.44 -0.57 -21.02
N ARG A 230 7.44 -1.04 -21.76
CA ARG A 230 6.05 -0.54 -21.76
C ARG A 230 5.15 -1.37 -20.84
N ALA A 231 5.56 -2.60 -20.55
CA ALA A 231 4.91 -3.48 -19.58
C ALA A 231 5.96 -4.19 -18.71
N VAL A 232 5.61 -4.48 -17.46
CA VAL A 232 6.42 -5.25 -16.52
C VAL A 232 5.60 -6.39 -15.93
N THR A 233 6.19 -7.58 -15.85
CA THR A 233 5.55 -8.79 -15.30
C THR A 233 6.00 -9.07 -13.87
N PHE A 234 5.15 -9.62 -13.02
CA PHE A 234 5.51 -10.16 -11.70
C PHE A 234 6.16 -11.56 -11.77
N ASP A 235 6.19 -12.19 -12.95
CA ASP A 235 6.90 -13.46 -13.19
C ASP A 235 8.41 -13.25 -13.37
N ARG A 236 9.00 -12.46 -12.47
CA ARG A 236 10.44 -12.16 -12.40
C ARG A 236 10.85 -11.66 -11.00
N PRO A 237 12.11 -11.85 -10.59
CA PRO A 237 12.61 -11.30 -9.33
C PRO A 237 12.57 -9.77 -9.27
N TYR A 238 12.62 -9.23 -8.04
CA TYR A 238 13.00 -7.84 -7.82
C TYR A 238 14.52 -7.67 -7.95
N SER A 239 14.97 -6.54 -8.51
CA SER A 239 16.39 -6.29 -8.77
C SER A 239 17.27 -6.33 -7.52
N GLY A 240 18.52 -6.73 -7.68
CA GLY A 240 19.50 -6.88 -6.61
C GLY A 240 19.18 -8.11 -5.75
N ALA A 241 19.11 -7.91 -4.44
CA ALA A 241 18.75 -8.96 -3.50
C ALA A 241 17.22 -9.12 -3.33
N GLY A 242 16.40 -8.47 -4.16
CA GLY A 242 14.96 -8.71 -4.17
C GLY A 242 14.12 -7.77 -3.30
N LEU A 243 14.72 -6.72 -2.74
CA LEU A 243 13.98 -5.62 -2.12
C LEU A 243 13.42 -4.66 -3.19
N PRO A 244 12.11 -4.33 -3.15
CA PRO A 244 11.56 -3.25 -3.96
C PRO A 244 12.23 -1.90 -3.72
N THR A 245 12.22 -1.04 -4.73
CA THR A 245 12.62 0.37 -4.56
C THR A 245 11.65 1.04 -3.59
N HIS A 246 12.18 1.84 -2.65
CA HIS A 246 11.42 2.57 -1.62
C HIS A 246 10.74 1.72 -0.53
N PHE A 247 11.05 0.42 -0.46
CA PHE A 247 10.50 -0.51 0.55
C PHE A 247 10.69 -0.05 2.00
N ASP A 248 11.78 0.69 2.28
CA ASP A 248 12.10 1.27 3.59
C ASP A 248 10.99 2.19 4.13
N ARG A 249 10.25 2.84 3.25
CA ARG A 249 9.12 3.72 3.61
C ARG A 249 7.89 2.94 4.03
N ASP A 250 7.62 1.83 3.36
CA ASP A 250 6.51 0.95 3.68
C ASP A 250 6.76 0.25 5.01
N GLU A 251 7.98 -0.28 5.20
CA GLU A 251 8.41 -0.93 6.44
C GLU A 251 8.34 0.02 7.65
N ALA A 252 8.83 1.26 7.51
CA ALA A 252 8.77 2.25 8.61
C ALA A 252 7.32 2.58 9.02
N ALA A 253 6.41 2.72 8.06
CA ALA A 253 5.00 2.96 8.35
C ALA A 253 4.34 1.75 9.04
N ILE A 254 4.61 0.54 8.56
CA ILE A 254 4.09 -0.71 9.14
C ILE A 254 4.53 -0.85 10.59
N ARG A 255 5.84 -0.72 10.85
CA ARG A 255 6.39 -0.82 12.20
C ARG A 255 5.78 0.21 13.14
N TRP A 256 5.58 1.43 12.68
CA TRP A 256 4.94 2.48 13.47
C TRP A 256 3.46 2.19 13.78
N LEU A 257 2.69 1.75 12.78
CA LEU A 257 1.28 1.39 12.95
C LEU A 257 1.13 0.26 13.98
N GLU A 258 1.98 -0.75 13.89
CA GLU A 258 1.96 -1.89 14.80
C GLU A 258 2.49 -1.52 16.20
N ARG A 259 3.53 -0.69 16.31
CA ARG A 259 4.01 -0.16 17.61
C ARG A 259 2.89 0.58 18.36
N ASN A 260 2.05 1.30 17.64
CA ASN A 260 0.92 2.06 18.20
C ASN A 260 -0.38 1.25 18.29
N LEU A 261 -0.32 -0.07 18.06
CA LEU A 261 -1.42 -1.02 18.24
C LEU A 261 -2.69 -0.61 17.45
N TYR A 262 -2.51 -0.05 16.25
CA TYR A 262 -3.64 0.19 15.35
C TYR A 262 -4.25 -1.14 14.92
N ASP A 263 -5.58 -1.17 14.83
CA ASP A 263 -6.28 -2.31 14.25
C ASP A 263 -6.18 -2.24 12.73
N VAL A 264 -5.14 -2.87 12.19
CA VAL A 264 -4.80 -2.87 10.77
C VAL A 264 -4.93 -4.26 10.15
N SER A 265 -5.36 -4.29 8.89
CA SER A 265 -5.11 -5.38 7.95
C SER A 265 -4.31 -4.87 6.75
N TYR A 266 -3.83 -5.78 5.91
CA TYR A 266 -2.96 -5.48 4.79
C TYR A 266 -3.52 -6.08 3.50
N ALA A 267 -3.40 -5.33 2.43
CA ALA A 267 -3.77 -5.71 1.06
C ALA A 267 -2.76 -5.12 0.08
N THR A 268 -2.78 -5.56 -1.18
CA THR A 268 -1.97 -4.96 -2.26
C THR A 268 -2.81 -4.11 -3.19
N SER A 269 -2.16 -3.30 -4.02
CA SER A 269 -2.84 -2.58 -5.09
C SER A 269 -3.59 -3.50 -6.07
N PHE A 270 -3.19 -4.77 -6.23
CA PHE A 270 -3.96 -5.75 -7.00
C PHE A 270 -5.24 -6.22 -6.30
N ASP A 271 -5.26 -6.28 -4.98
CA ASP A 271 -6.49 -6.58 -4.24
C ASP A 271 -7.52 -5.45 -4.41
N LEU A 272 -7.04 -4.20 -4.42
CA LEU A 272 -7.89 -3.03 -4.71
C LEU A 272 -8.35 -3.00 -6.18
N HIS A 273 -7.48 -3.36 -7.13
CA HIS A 273 -7.80 -3.48 -8.55
C HIS A 273 -8.91 -4.51 -8.81
N SER A 274 -8.77 -5.70 -8.22
CA SER A 274 -9.66 -6.85 -8.46
C SER A 274 -10.95 -6.83 -7.64
N GLY A 275 -11.06 -5.91 -6.68
CA GLY A 275 -12.19 -5.85 -5.74
C GLY A 275 -12.12 -6.89 -4.62
N ARG A 276 -10.99 -7.62 -4.46
CA ARG A 276 -10.75 -8.45 -3.27
C ARG A 276 -10.68 -7.62 -1.99
N LEU A 277 -10.16 -6.39 -2.11
CA LEU A 277 -10.31 -5.35 -1.11
C LEU A 277 -11.55 -4.52 -1.43
N ASP A 278 -12.58 -4.61 -0.59
CA ASP A 278 -13.72 -3.68 -0.58
C ASP A 278 -13.43 -2.52 0.40
N PRO A 279 -13.19 -1.29 -0.09
CA PRO A 279 -12.93 -0.13 0.77
C PRO A 279 -14.04 0.14 1.79
N ALA A 280 -15.31 -0.13 1.45
CA ALA A 280 -16.46 0.17 2.31
C ALA A 280 -16.48 -0.66 3.61
N ARG A 281 -15.66 -1.71 3.70
CA ARG A 281 -15.47 -2.51 4.92
C ARG A 281 -14.59 -1.82 5.96
N TYR A 282 -13.88 -0.75 5.61
CA TYR A 282 -12.87 -0.12 6.45
C TYR A 282 -13.29 1.31 6.82
N ARG A 283 -12.84 1.78 7.98
CA ARG A 283 -13.01 3.21 8.33
C ARG A 283 -12.01 4.09 7.59
N GLY A 284 -10.85 3.53 7.24
CA GLY A 284 -9.93 4.20 6.34
C GLY A 284 -8.91 3.29 5.66
N LEU A 285 -8.44 3.74 4.51
CA LEU A 285 -7.33 3.15 3.77
C LEU A 285 -6.06 3.99 4.00
N VAL A 286 -4.93 3.31 4.18
CA VAL A 286 -3.62 3.93 4.36
C VAL A 286 -2.70 3.52 3.21
N PHE A 287 -2.24 4.51 2.46
CA PHE A 287 -1.27 4.36 1.37
C PHE A 287 0.08 4.88 1.86
N CYS A 288 1.03 3.98 2.02
CA CYS A 288 2.35 4.29 2.57
C CYS A 288 3.37 4.53 1.46
N GLY A 289 4.39 5.33 1.77
CA GLY A 289 5.57 5.44 0.92
C GLY A 289 5.29 6.08 -0.43
N HIS A 290 5.45 5.30 -1.51
CA HIS A 290 5.36 5.82 -2.88
C HIS A 290 4.40 4.96 -3.70
N ASP A 291 3.19 5.48 -3.93
CA ASP A 291 2.10 4.77 -4.62
C ASP A 291 1.68 5.47 -5.93
N GLU A 292 2.57 5.41 -6.92
CA GLU A 292 2.53 6.20 -8.15
C GLU A 292 1.62 5.61 -9.26
N TYR A 293 1.53 4.28 -9.37
CA TYR A 293 0.90 3.58 -10.51
C TYR A 293 -0.45 2.97 -10.15
N TRP A 294 -1.52 3.56 -10.67
CA TRP A 294 -2.90 3.20 -10.35
C TRP A 294 -3.69 2.81 -11.59
N SER A 295 -4.48 1.74 -11.47
CA SER A 295 -5.48 1.40 -12.48
C SER A 295 -6.76 2.20 -12.32
N ALA A 296 -7.59 2.23 -13.37
CA ALA A 296 -8.91 2.85 -13.32
C ALA A 296 -9.82 2.19 -12.27
N GLU A 297 -9.74 0.88 -12.10
CA GLU A 297 -10.46 0.10 -11.09
C GLU A 297 -10.03 0.51 -9.68
N MET A 298 -8.73 0.62 -9.42
CA MET A 298 -8.21 1.05 -8.11
C MET A 298 -8.73 2.43 -7.73
N ARG A 299 -8.63 3.38 -8.67
CA ARG A 299 -9.10 4.74 -8.46
C ARG A 299 -10.61 4.79 -8.22
N ARG A 300 -11.39 4.09 -9.06
CA ARG A 300 -12.85 4.00 -8.91
C ARG A 300 -13.27 3.41 -7.58
N ALA A 301 -12.67 2.28 -7.17
CA ALA A 301 -12.97 1.64 -5.89
C ALA A 301 -12.69 2.57 -4.71
N THR A 302 -11.58 3.30 -4.77
CA THR A 302 -11.20 4.28 -3.74
C THR A 302 -12.16 5.46 -3.68
N GLU A 303 -12.52 6.04 -4.83
CA GLU A 303 -13.50 7.14 -4.92
C GLU A 303 -14.88 6.71 -4.41
N VAL A 304 -15.36 5.52 -4.79
CA VAL A 304 -16.62 4.94 -4.27
C VAL A 304 -16.55 4.71 -2.76
N GLY A 305 -15.44 4.19 -2.25
CA GLY A 305 -15.22 4.02 -0.81
C GLY A 305 -15.28 5.35 -0.06
N LEU A 306 -14.63 6.38 -0.60
CA LEU A 306 -14.63 7.73 -0.05
C LEU A 306 -16.03 8.35 -0.02
N ASP A 307 -16.76 8.24 -1.12
CA ASP A 307 -18.17 8.68 -1.21
C ASP A 307 -19.08 7.92 -0.24
N GLY A 308 -18.72 6.67 0.09
CA GLY A 308 -19.36 5.82 1.10
C GLY A 308 -18.99 6.14 2.55
N GLY A 309 -17.99 6.99 2.80
CA GLY A 309 -17.55 7.37 4.16
C GLY A 309 -16.20 6.81 4.59
N THR A 310 -15.48 6.10 3.71
CA THR A 310 -14.13 5.58 3.99
C THR A 310 -13.11 6.70 3.92
N SER A 311 -12.29 6.88 4.96
CA SER A 311 -11.23 7.88 4.98
C SER A 311 -9.97 7.42 4.23
N LEU A 312 -9.14 8.34 3.73
CA LEU A 312 -7.92 8.04 2.99
C LEU A 312 -6.71 8.77 3.60
N ALA A 313 -5.63 8.05 3.89
CA ALA A 313 -4.35 8.62 4.32
C ALA A 313 -3.25 8.29 3.31
N PHE A 314 -2.78 9.30 2.57
CA PHE A 314 -1.62 9.22 1.69
C PHE A 314 -0.39 9.74 2.42
N LEU A 315 0.42 8.83 2.97
CA LEU A 315 1.63 9.14 3.75
C LEU A 315 2.87 9.27 2.86
N GLY A 316 2.68 9.76 1.64
CA GLY A 316 3.70 9.90 0.61
C GLY A 316 3.54 11.15 -0.24
N ALA A 317 4.22 11.14 -1.38
CA ALA A 317 4.06 12.07 -2.50
C ALA A 317 3.95 11.29 -3.81
N ASN A 318 3.62 12.02 -4.89
CA ASN A 318 3.51 11.49 -6.24
C ASN A 318 2.59 10.27 -6.29
N SER A 319 1.53 10.33 -5.51
CA SER A 319 0.52 9.28 -5.43
C SER A 319 -0.52 9.47 -6.53
N VAL A 320 -1.00 8.37 -7.10
CA VAL A 320 -2.01 8.40 -8.17
C VAL A 320 -1.56 9.21 -9.39
N TYR A 321 -0.27 9.17 -9.75
CA TYR A 321 0.29 10.00 -10.83
C TYR A 321 0.08 9.36 -12.21
N TRP A 322 0.49 8.11 -12.38
CA TRP A 322 0.32 7.36 -13.62
C TRP A 322 -0.98 6.55 -13.62
N HIS A 323 -1.77 6.72 -14.68
CA HIS A 323 -2.77 5.73 -15.06
C HIS A 323 -2.04 4.53 -15.69
N ALA A 324 -2.21 3.37 -15.07
CA ALA A 324 -1.62 2.11 -15.51
C ALA A 324 -2.72 1.09 -15.83
N ARG A 325 -2.45 0.18 -16.77
CA ARG A 325 -3.32 -0.99 -17.01
C ARG A 325 -2.73 -2.20 -16.29
N VAL A 326 -3.61 -2.98 -15.65
CA VAL A 326 -3.26 -4.26 -15.04
C VAL A 326 -3.76 -5.36 -15.97
N GLY A 327 -2.90 -6.33 -16.26
CA GLY A 327 -3.17 -7.39 -17.24
C GLY A 327 -2.82 -8.78 -16.73
N ALA A 328 -3.28 -9.78 -17.47
CA ALA A 328 -2.90 -11.17 -17.28
C ALA A 328 -1.50 -11.45 -17.84
N ALA A 329 -0.83 -12.48 -17.32
CA ALA A 329 0.34 -13.05 -17.97
C ALA A 329 -0.06 -13.68 -19.32
N ALA A 330 0.92 -13.94 -20.17
CA ALA A 330 0.69 -14.57 -21.48
C ALA A 330 0.11 -15.99 -21.38
N ASP A 331 0.16 -16.64 -20.21
CA ASP A 331 -0.50 -17.93 -19.92
C ASP A 331 -1.93 -17.79 -19.35
N GLY A 332 -2.46 -16.57 -19.28
CA GLY A 332 -3.83 -16.27 -18.84
C GLY A 332 -3.99 -16.05 -17.33
N ARG A 333 -2.94 -16.24 -16.50
CA ARG A 333 -3.04 -15.92 -15.07
C ARG A 333 -3.31 -14.42 -14.87
N PRO A 334 -4.35 -14.01 -14.13
CA PRO A 334 -4.67 -12.60 -13.94
C PRO A 334 -3.61 -11.89 -13.10
N GLU A 335 -3.59 -10.55 -13.16
CA GLU A 335 -2.79 -9.69 -12.26
C GLU A 335 -1.29 -9.99 -12.27
N ARG A 336 -0.75 -10.25 -13.47
CA ARG A 336 0.70 -10.47 -13.64
C ARG A 336 1.39 -9.35 -14.37
N LEU A 337 0.69 -8.48 -15.09
CA LEU A 337 1.27 -7.38 -15.85
C LEU A 337 0.84 -6.01 -15.32
N VAL A 338 1.77 -5.06 -15.38
CA VAL A 338 1.51 -3.61 -15.22
C VAL A 338 2.03 -2.90 -16.46
N GLU A 339 1.15 -2.19 -17.14
CA GLU A 339 1.43 -1.49 -18.40
C GLU A 339 1.31 0.01 -18.21
N CYS A 340 2.28 0.75 -18.77
CA CYS A 340 2.21 2.21 -18.84
C CYS A 340 2.98 2.75 -20.05
N ALA A 341 2.24 3.29 -21.00
CA ALA A 341 2.76 3.88 -22.22
C ALA A 341 3.43 5.23 -21.96
N LYS A 342 3.04 5.99 -20.93
CA LYS A 342 3.60 7.30 -20.55
C LYS A 342 3.57 8.39 -21.64
N THR A 343 2.99 8.10 -22.81
CA THR A 343 2.95 8.96 -23.99
C THR A 343 1.65 8.74 -24.75
N LEU A 344 1.28 9.71 -25.59
CA LEU A 344 0.25 9.54 -26.61
C LEU A 344 0.91 9.43 -28.01
N PRO A 345 0.36 8.61 -28.93
CA PRO A 345 -0.71 7.63 -28.68
C PRO A 345 -0.23 6.48 -27.77
N ASP A 346 -1.13 5.96 -26.92
CA ASP A 346 -0.89 4.70 -26.19
C ASP A 346 -1.11 3.53 -27.17
N PRO A 347 -0.09 2.71 -27.46
CA PRO A 347 -0.22 1.56 -28.37
C PRO A 347 -1.30 0.55 -27.94
N GLY A 348 -1.64 0.49 -26.65
CA GLY A 348 -2.67 -0.40 -26.10
C GLY A 348 -4.03 0.26 -25.85
N ALA A 349 -4.26 1.49 -26.33
CA ALA A 349 -5.52 2.24 -26.11
C ALA A 349 -6.78 1.50 -26.61
N GLY A 350 -6.65 0.54 -27.53
CA GLY A 350 -7.78 -0.30 -27.96
C GLY A 350 -8.36 -1.20 -26.87
N THR A 351 -7.73 -1.28 -25.70
CA THR A 351 -8.11 -2.14 -24.57
C THR A 351 -8.59 -1.37 -23.33
N GLY A 352 -8.66 -0.04 -23.39
CA GLY A 352 -9.07 0.84 -22.28
C GLY A 352 -8.52 2.25 -22.41
N ASP A 353 -8.68 3.07 -21.36
CA ASP A 353 -8.18 4.45 -21.36
C ASP A 353 -6.64 4.51 -21.57
N PRO A 354 -6.11 5.54 -22.24
CA PRO A 354 -4.68 5.70 -22.43
C PRO A 354 -3.91 5.71 -21.10
N THR A 355 -2.78 5.01 -21.05
CA THR A 355 -1.92 4.92 -19.86
C THR A 355 -0.91 6.07 -19.84
N VAL A 356 -1.41 7.26 -19.48
CA VAL A 356 -0.67 8.51 -19.30
C VAL A 356 -0.84 9.04 -17.87
N THR A 357 -0.43 10.27 -17.58
CA THR A 357 -0.71 10.85 -16.26
C THR A 357 -2.21 11.05 -16.09
N TRP A 358 -2.70 10.85 -14.86
CA TRP A 358 -4.13 11.01 -14.55
C TRP A 358 -4.66 12.41 -14.87
N ARG A 359 -3.85 13.44 -14.69
CA ARG A 359 -4.19 14.83 -15.06
C ARG A 359 -4.32 15.05 -16.57
N ASN A 360 -3.68 14.24 -17.41
CA ASN A 360 -3.88 14.29 -18.87
C ASN A 360 -5.16 13.57 -19.32
N LEU A 361 -5.88 12.93 -18.39
CA LEU A 361 -7.21 12.34 -18.59
C LEU A 361 -8.29 13.17 -17.89
N ASP A 362 -8.05 14.46 -17.64
CA ASP A 362 -8.93 15.39 -16.91
C ASP A 362 -9.32 14.92 -15.50
N ARG A 363 -8.48 14.06 -14.90
CA ARG A 363 -8.68 13.53 -13.55
C ARG A 363 -7.42 13.80 -12.71
N PRO A 364 -7.04 15.07 -12.46
CA PRO A 364 -5.83 15.36 -11.70
C PRO A 364 -5.88 14.74 -10.30
N GLU A 365 -4.71 14.41 -9.78
CA GLU A 365 -4.48 13.83 -8.46
C GLU A 365 -5.04 14.76 -7.39
N GLN A 366 -4.87 16.07 -7.58
CA GLN A 366 -5.36 17.12 -6.69
C GLN A 366 -6.87 17.09 -6.49
N ALA A 367 -7.64 16.59 -7.46
CA ALA A 367 -9.09 16.46 -7.31
C ALA A 367 -9.49 15.44 -6.24
N LEU A 368 -8.63 14.45 -5.98
CA LEU A 368 -8.81 13.44 -4.92
C LEU A 368 -7.99 13.75 -3.68
N LEU A 369 -6.73 14.18 -3.82
CA LEU A 369 -5.78 14.32 -2.70
C LEU A 369 -5.79 15.75 -2.09
N GLY A 370 -6.23 16.75 -2.85
CA GLY A 370 -6.09 18.17 -2.51
C GLY A 370 -4.73 18.79 -2.83
N VAL A 371 -3.73 17.96 -3.14
CA VAL A 371 -2.40 18.32 -3.69
C VAL A 371 -2.03 17.35 -4.82
N GLN A 372 -1.02 17.69 -5.63
CA GLN A 372 -0.52 16.80 -6.70
C GLN A 372 0.98 16.93 -6.90
N TYR A 373 1.59 15.92 -7.50
CA TYR A 373 3.02 15.92 -7.81
C TYR A 373 3.45 17.18 -8.54
N ASN A 374 4.48 17.82 -7.98
CA ASN A 374 5.08 18.99 -8.57
C ASN A 374 6.61 18.94 -8.69
N GLY A 375 7.32 17.93 -8.16
CA GLY A 375 8.71 17.70 -8.57
C GLY A 375 9.54 16.85 -7.60
N ILE A 376 10.78 16.59 -8.02
CA ILE A 376 11.77 15.83 -7.24
C ILE A 376 12.52 16.83 -6.35
N VAL A 377 12.63 16.52 -5.07
CA VAL A 377 13.34 17.33 -4.08
C VAL A 377 14.84 17.08 -4.22
N LEU A 378 15.61 18.08 -4.64
CA LEU A 378 17.05 17.92 -4.92
C LEU A 378 17.86 17.53 -3.68
N THR A 379 17.57 18.17 -2.55
CA THR A 379 18.15 17.87 -1.24
C THR A 379 17.06 17.98 -0.17
N PRO A 380 17.03 17.10 0.84
CA PRO A 380 16.02 17.14 1.89
C PRO A 380 15.86 18.55 2.49
N GLN A 381 14.61 18.99 2.62
CA GLN A 381 14.22 20.28 3.17
C GLN A 381 13.37 20.10 4.43
N PRO A 382 13.34 21.09 5.32
CA PRO A 382 12.39 21.06 6.43
C PRO A 382 10.95 21.20 5.92
N LEU A 383 10.02 20.50 6.58
CA LEU A 383 8.60 20.81 6.47
C LEU A 383 8.31 22.08 7.25
N VAL A 384 7.68 23.07 6.61
CA VAL A 384 7.30 24.35 7.23
C VAL A 384 5.82 24.31 7.57
N VAL A 385 5.51 24.35 8.87
CA VAL A 385 4.16 24.21 9.42
C VAL A 385 3.27 25.38 9.01
N ARG A 386 2.01 25.07 8.68
CA ARG A 386 0.91 26.00 8.44
C ARG A 386 -0.36 25.50 9.12
N ALA A 387 -1.25 26.44 9.46
CA ALA A 387 -2.50 26.16 10.16
C ALA A 387 -2.27 25.31 11.42
N ALA A 388 -1.30 25.70 12.25
CA ALA A 388 -0.92 24.99 13.47
C ALA A 388 -2.06 24.80 14.49
N ASP A 389 -3.14 25.58 14.36
CA ASP A 389 -4.40 25.44 15.10
C ASP A 389 -5.30 24.31 14.59
N ASN A 390 -5.02 23.75 13.41
CA ASN A 390 -5.73 22.61 12.87
C ASN A 390 -5.54 21.35 13.73
N TRP A 391 -6.58 20.54 13.83
CA TRP A 391 -6.60 19.32 14.67
C TRP A 391 -5.50 18.30 14.30
N VAL A 392 -4.98 18.32 13.07
CA VAL A 392 -3.86 17.46 12.66
C VAL A 392 -2.62 17.77 13.52
N TRP A 393 -2.39 19.03 13.88
CA TRP A 393 -1.24 19.46 14.68
C TRP A 393 -1.49 19.42 16.20
N ALA A 394 -2.68 19.01 16.65
CA ALA A 394 -3.03 19.01 18.06
C ALA A 394 -2.03 18.21 18.92
N GLY A 395 -1.53 18.83 20.00
CA GLY A 395 -0.59 18.18 20.92
C GLY A 395 0.82 17.94 20.36
N THR A 396 1.17 18.50 19.21
CA THR A 396 2.54 18.45 18.67
C THR A 396 3.44 19.56 19.23
N GLY A 397 2.84 20.66 19.71
CA GLY A 397 3.55 21.85 20.22
C GLY A 397 4.09 22.79 19.14
N VAL A 398 3.75 22.57 17.86
CA VAL A 398 4.22 23.42 16.75
C VAL A 398 3.44 24.73 16.64
N ALA A 399 4.08 25.75 16.09
CA ALA A 399 3.49 27.00 15.65
C ALA A 399 3.63 27.20 14.13
N ASP A 400 2.84 28.12 13.56
CA ASP A 400 2.97 28.49 12.15
C ASP A 400 4.38 29.02 11.85
N GLY A 401 5.01 28.47 10.81
CA GLY A 401 6.38 28.80 10.44
C GLY A 401 7.45 27.90 11.06
N ASP A 402 7.11 27.04 12.03
CA ASP A 402 8.04 26.05 12.57
C ASP A 402 8.56 25.13 11.47
N ARG A 403 9.82 24.70 11.63
CA ARG A 403 10.57 23.92 10.66
C ARG A 403 10.88 22.55 11.24
N ILE A 404 10.32 21.49 10.65
CA ILE A 404 10.60 20.10 11.00
C ILE A 404 11.67 19.56 10.04
N PRO A 405 12.94 19.38 10.47
CA PRO A 405 14.06 19.09 9.57
C PRO A 405 13.89 17.80 8.77
N GLY A 406 14.33 17.81 7.50
CA GLY A 406 14.51 16.59 6.69
C GLY A 406 13.23 15.87 6.22
N VAL A 407 12.04 16.36 6.59
CA VAL A 407 10.76 15.70 6.25
C VAL A 407 10.39 15.84 4.77
N VAL A 408 10.71 16.96 4.13
CA VAL A 408 10.45 17.15 2.69
C VAL A 408 11.60 16.55 1.90
N ALA A 409 11.43 15.33 1.39
CA ALA A 409 12.48 14.57 0.74
C ALA A 409 11.96 13.68 -0.40
N GLY A 410 12.86 13.34 -1.34
CA GLY A 410 12.57 12.48 -2.49
C GLY A 410 11.71 13.19 -3.52
N GLU A 411 10.41 13.19 -3.30
CA GLU A 411 9.42 13.86 -4.15
C GLU A 411 8.45 14.68 -3.29
N ALA A 412 7.85 15.67 -3.92
CA ALA A 412 6.91 16.57 -3.28
C ALA A 412 5.65 16.76 -4.13
N ASP A 413 4.55 16.90 -3.42
CA ASP A 413 3.28 17.38 -3.96
C ASP A 413 3.07 18.83 -3.53
N GLY A 414 2.31 19.58 -4.31
CA GLY A 414 1.89 20.93 -3.95
C GLY A 414 0.60 21.32 -4.63
N LEU A 415 0.16 22.55 -4.35
CA LEU A 415 -1.06 23.10 -4.91
C LEU A 415 -0.83 23.56 -6.36
N HIS A 416 -1.80 23.25 -7.22
CA HIS A 416 -1.88 23.72 -8.59
C HIS A 416 -3.13 24.60 -8.77
N ALA A 417 -2.92 25.91 -8.92
CA ALA A 417 -4.00 26.90 -8.87
C ALA A 417 -5.05 26.74 -9.99
N ALA A 418 -4.64 26.27 -11.17
CA ALA A 418 -5.53 26.14 -12.33
C ALA A 418 -6.31 24.81 -12.39
N LEU A 419 -6.11 23.91 -11.41
CA LEU A 419 -6.76 22.59 -11.40
C LEU A 419 -7.73 22.50 -10.22
N PRO A 420 -8.83 21.72 -10.36
CA PRO A 420 -9.79 21.53 -9.29
C PRO A 420 -9.14 20.90 -8.05
N ARG A 421 -9.69 21.23 -6.88
CA ARG A 421 -9.34 20.61 -5.59
C ARG A 421 -10.53 20.68 -4.64
N PRO A 422 -10.68 19.72 -3.71
CA PRO A 422 -11.64 19.82 -2.62
C PRO A 422 -11.34 21.03 -1.71
N ALA A 423 -12.37 21.56 -1.05
CA ALA A 423 -12.18 22.57 -0.01
C ALA A 423 -11.56 21.92 1.23
N GLY A 424 -10.52 22.53 1.79
CA GLY A 424 -9.74 21.96 2.88
C GLY A 424 -8.60 22.87 3.34
N THR A 425 -7.72 22.34 4.17
CA THR A 425 -6.66 23.08 4.85
C THR A 425 -5.28 22.64 4.35
N THR A 426 -4.44 23.62 4.00
CA THR A 426 -3.02 23.40 3.73
C THR A 426 -2.24 23.42 5.04
N LEU A 427 -1.65 22.30 5.41
CA LEU A 427 -0.97 22.08 6.68
C LEU A 427 0.53 22.36 6.63
N SER A 428 1.11 22.45 5.43
CA SER A 428 2.49 22.89 5.24
C SER A 428 2.68 23.67 3.96
N SER A 429 3.69 24.54 3.93
CA SER A 429 4.12 25.27 2.73
C SER A 429 5.63 25.40 2.73
N SER A 430 6.30 24.38 2.19
CA SER A 430 7.75 24.19 2.36
C SER A 430 8.46 24.45 1.04
N PRO A 431 9.30 25.49 0.94
CA PRO A 431 10.01 25.78 -0.30
C PRO A 431 11.19 24.82 -0.50
N TYR A 432 11.36 24.31 -1.72
CA TYR A 432 12.46 23.40 -2.05
C TYR A 432 13.04 23.66 -3.45
N PRO A 433 14.35 23.40 -3.65
CA PRO A 433 14.95 23.36 -4.97
C PRO A 433 14.54 22.06 -5.68
N ALA A 434 13.93 22.17 -6.86
CA ALA A 434 13.52 21.01 -7.64
C ALA A 434 14.68 20.49 -8.51
N GLN A 435 14.84 19.18 -8.63
CA GLN A 435 15.84 18.58 -9.54
C GLN A 435 15.60 18.98 -10.99
N GLN A 436 14.34 19.21 -11.36
CA GLN A 436 13.93 19.72 -12.67
C GLN A 436 14.30 21.20 -12.90
N GLY A 437 14.90 21.87 -11.90
CA GLY A 437 15.21 23.30 -11.93
C GLY A 437 14.11 24.16 -11.29
N GLY A 438 14.52 25.33 -10.79
CA GLY A 438 13.63 26.30 -10.14
C GLY A 438 13.29 25.94 -8.69
N ARG A 439 12.50 26.82 -8.06
CA ARG A 439 11.96 26.63 -6.70
C ARG A 439 10.49 26.29 -6.77
N ARG A 440 10.06 25.36 -5.92
CA ARG A 440 8.67 24.93 -5.80
C ARG A 440 8.25 24.92 -4.34
N LEU A 441 6.94 24.80 -4.09
CA LEU A 441 6.38 24.68 -2.75
C LEU A 441 5.79 23.28 -2.59
N GLN A 442 6.25 22.58 -1.56
CA GLN A 442 5.61 21.37 -1.06
C GLN A 442 4.43 21.77 -0.15
N SER A 443 3.35 21.01 -0.22
CA SER A 443 2.19 21.17 0.67
C SER A 443 1.66 19.83 1.15
N SER A 444 1.43 19.75 2.46
CA SER A 444 0.56 18.73 3.07
C SER A 444 -0.87 19.29 3.11
N TYR A 445 -1.87 18.45 2.94
CA TYR A 445 -3.26 18.88 2.80
C TYR A 445 -4.22 17.94 3.51
N VAL A 446 -5.29 18.50 4.06
CA VAL A 446 -6.40 17.73 4.64
C VAL A 446 -7.73 18.31 4.19
N HIS A 447 -8.68 17.44 3.86
CA HIS A 447 -10.08 17.83 3.66
C HIS A 447 -11.02 16.76 4.21
N GLU A 448 -12.28 17.14 4.38
CA GLU A 448 -13.34 16.26 4.86
C GLU A 448 -14.48 16.24 3.83
N THR A 449 -15.05 15.06 3.56
CA THR A 449 -16.23 14.95 2.71
C THR A 449 -17.49 15.36 3.47
N ALA A 450 -18.60 15.58 2.76
CA ALA A 450 -19.89 15.87 3.39
C ALA A 450 -20.38 14.78 4.37
N ARG A 451 -19.85 13.56 4.26
CA ARG A 451 -20.14 12.43 5.17
C ARG A 451 -19.12 12.27 6.30
N GLY A 452 -18.18 13.21 6.45
CA GLY A 452 -17.18 13.21 7.51
C GLY A 452 -15.97 12.29 7.27
N ALA A 453 -15.82 11.72 6.07
CA ALA A 453 -14.60 10.99 5.72
C ALA A 453 -13.44 11.97 5.57
N VAL A 454 -12.28 11.62 6.13
CA VAL A 454 -11.06 12.46 6.06
C VAL A 454 -10.22 12.00 4.89
N VAL A 455 -9.67 12.95 4.12
CA VAL A 455 -8.56 12.68 3.21
C VAL A 455 -7.36 13.51 3.64
N PHE A 456 -6.26 12.83 3.97
CA PHE A 456 -4.99 13.43 4.33
C PHE A 456 -3.93 13.06 3.30
N ALA A 457 -3.16 14.04 2.82
CA ALA A 457 -1.99 13.84 1.99
C ALA A 457 -0.78 14.56 2.58
N SER A 458 0.28 13.80 2.88
CA SER A 458 1.52 14.37 3.43
C SER A 458 2.32 15.17 2.41
N GLY A 459 2.16 14.86 1.11
CA GLY A 459 2.83 15.53 0.01
C GLY A 459 4.36 15.41 0.06
N THR A 460 4.92 14.39 0.70
CA THR A 460 6.36 14.10 0.63
C THR A 460 6.71 12.62 0.86
N LEU A 461 7.75 12.13 0.17
CA LEU A 461 8.28 10.77 0.41
C LEU A 461 9.10 10.64 1.71
N GLY A 462 9.31 11.72 2.46
CA GLY A 462 10.01 11.68 3.75
C GLY A 462 9.10 11.42 4.96
N TRP A 463 7.77 11.48 4.80
CA TRP A 463 6.84 11.42 5.93
C TRP A 463 6.92 10.10 6.70
N THR A 464 6.86 8.95 6.04
CA THR A 464 6.90 7.64 6.72
C THR A 464 8.25 7.31 7.33
N LEU A 465 9.35 7.84 6.77
CA LEU A 465 10.67 7.71 7.40
C LEU A 465 10.69 8.43 8.76
N ALA A 466 10.01 9.56 8.88
CA ALA A 466 9.90 10.28 10.14
C ALA A 466 9.03 9.57 11.21
N LEU A 467 8.41 8.43 10.89
CA LEU A 467 7.64 7.64 11.85
C LEU A 467 8.51 6.65 12.63
N ASP A 468 9.38 5.91 11.95
CA ASP A 468 10.14 4.82 12.59
C ASP A 468 11.57 4.61 12.08
N ARG A 469 12.04 5.38 11.08
CA ARG A 469 13.42 5.21 10.60
C ARG A 469 14.40 5.87 11.58
N GLN A 470 15.35 5.09 12.08
CA GLN A 470 16.44 5.59 12.93
C GLN A 470 17.14 6.78 12.27
N GLY A 471 17.36 7.85 13.04
CA GLY A 471 17.97 9.10 12.57
C GLY A 471 17.04 10.03 11.79
N HIS A 472 15.81 9.61 11.49
CA HIS A 472 14.80 10.40 10.77
C HIS A 472 13.53 10.61 11.60
N ARG A 473 13.28 9.73 12.59
CA ARG A 473 12.11 9.77 13.48
C ARG A 473 11.90 11.15 14.10
N ASP A 474 10.68 11.67 14.00
CA ASP A 474 10.29 12.96 14.56
C ASP A 474 8.94 12.85 15.31
N PRO A 475 8.92 13.06 16.65
CA PRO A 475 7.71 12.93 17.45
C PRO A 475 6.53 13.82 17.02
N ARG A 476 6.80 14.96 16.36
CA ARG A 476 5.76 15.86 15.86
C ARG A 476 5.02 15.23 14.68
N ILE A 477 5.75 14.57 13.78
CA ILE A 477 5.19 13.85 12.64
C ILE A 477 4.44 12.59 13.11
N GLU A 478 4.98 11.87 14.09
CA GLU A 478 4.28 10.76 14.73
C GLU A 478 2.95 11.19 15.34
N ARG A 479 2.96 12.26 16.14
CA ARG A 479 1.74 12.79 16.76
C ARG A 479 0.74 13.28 15.71
N ALA A 480 1.18 13.99 14.67
CA ALA A 480 0.30 14.43 13.60
C ALA A 480 -0.34 13.25 12.85
N THR A 481 0.45 12.21 12.56
CA THR A 481 -0.05 10.97 11.96
C THR A 481 -1.04 10.27 12.88
N ALA A 482 -0.76 10.20 14.19
CA ALA A 482 -1.66 9.63 15.16
C ALA A 482 -3.00 10.38 15.24
N ASN A 483 -2.99 11.71 15.17
CA ASN A 483 -4.21 12.50 15.14
C ASN A 483 -5.07 12.14 13.93
N VAL A 484 -4.47 12.06 12.74
CA VAL A 484 -5.15 11.67 11.49
C VAL A 484 -5.75 10.28 11.62
N LEU A 485 -4.95 9.28 11.95
CA LEU A 485 -5.42 7.89 12.00
C LEU A 485 -6.39 7.63 13.14
N ASN A 486 -6.28 8.32 14.27
CA ASN A 486 -7.26 8.22 15.36
C ASN A 486 -8.62 8.75 14.93
N ARG A 487 -8.66 9.88 14.23
CA ARG A 487 -9.91 10.44 13.68
C ARG A 487 -10.54 9.46 12.67
N MET A 488 -9.74 8.91 11.77
CA MET A 488 -10.21 7.91 10.79
C MET A 488 -10.73 6.63 11.48
N ALA A 489 -9.97 6.08 12.43
CA ALA A 489 -10.33 4.85 13.14
C ALA A 489 -11.46 5.04 14.17
N GLY A 490 -11.90 6.27 14.44
CA GLY A 490 -12.85 6.58 15.51
C GLY A 490 -12.29 6.37 16.92
N ARG A 491 -10.96 6.43 17.09
CA ARG A 491 -10.29 6.34 18.40
C ARG A 491 -10.21 7.73 19.03
N ARG A 492 -10.45 7.84 20.34
CA ARG A 492 -10.10 9.06 21.09
C ARG A 492 -8.57 9.17 21.17
N PRO A 493 -7.99 10.39 21.14
CA PRO A 493 -6.54 10.56 21.23
C PRO A 493 -5.99 9.92 22.52
N GLY A 494 -5.10 8.93 22.37
CA GLY A 494 -4.34 8.38 23.48
C GLY A 494 -3.05 9.18 23.74
N PRO A 495 -2.49 9.13 24.96
CA PRO A 495 -1.13 9.60 25.20
C PRO A 495 -0.17 8.81 24.31
N VAL A 496 0.82 9.49 23.72
CA VAL A 496 1.92 8.81 23.02
C VAL A 496 2.83 8.30 24.12
N SER A 497 3.20 7.02 24.06
CA SER A 497 4.11 6.41 25.03
C SER A 497 5.38 7.28 25.14
N PRO A 498 5.77 7.70 26.36
CA PRO A 498 7.09 8.29 26.56
C PRO A 498 8.14 7.26 26.16
N GLU A 499 9.21 7.73 25.52
CA GLU A 499 10.33 6.88 25.10
C GLU A 499 10.93 6.11 26.29
N SER A 500 11.21 4.83 26.07
CA SER A 500 12.15 4.03 26.87
C SER A 500 13.51 3.99 26.20
#